data_AF-A0A1Q3CJU3-F1
#
_entry.id   AF-A0A1Q3CJU3-F1
#
_cell.length_a   1.000
_cell.length_b   1.000
_cell.length_c   1.000
_cell.angle_alpha   90.00
_cell.angle_beta   90.00
_cell.angle_gamma   90.00
#
_symmetry.space_group_name_H-M   'P 1'
#
loop_
_entity.id
_entity.type
_entity.pdbx_description
1 polymer ?
#
loop_
_entity_poly.entity_id
_entity_poly.type
_entity_poly.pdbx_seq_one_letter_code
_entity_poly.pdbx_strand_id
1 'polypeptide(L)'
;MIATWDDTDPSSSDEESDEEVANIAFMALEEEEEDEVNFPFDELQYAYENLFNEYKNVGLKNKSLKKDAISISKDIETLKNENSNYINEIEILNVSLKLSNDFKEENENLKIEIDALKKTLSKFSNSSDKLDNLLRLQRCVFDKAGLGYEEMNKVKHFKIFFDKKIESKITCNYCGKKGHISNSCFHKKNLGLVKTRRIWVPKGTFVTNLQGPKFTWVPKA
;
A
#
# COMPACT_ATOMS: atom_id res chain seq x y z
N MET A 1 -1.13 -19.93 -33.77
CA MET A 1 -0.97 -21.33 -33.33
C MET A 1 0.49 -21.50 -32.97
N ILE A 2 0.76 -21.76 -31.69
CA ILE A 2 2.10 -21.95 -31.14
C ILE A 2 2.33 -23.47 -31.11
N ALA A 3 3.37 -23.95 -31.76
CA ALA A 3 3.82 -25.33 -31.65
C ALA A 3 4.96 -25.39 -30.63
N THR A 4 4.63 -25.85 -29.42
CA THR A 4 5.58 -26.34 -28.42
C THR A 4 5.88 -27.80 -28.77
N TRP A 5 7.12 -28.12 -29.10
CA TRP A 5 7.62 -29.49 -29.17
C TRP A 5 8.63 -29.64 -28.03
N ASP A 6 8.16 -30.21 -26.93
CA ASP A 6 8.97 -30.66 -25.80
C ASP A 6 9.39 -32.12 -26.01
N ASP A 7 10.67 -32.34 -25.70
CA ASP A 7 11.30 -33.51 -25.09
C ASP A 7 11.10 -34.91 -25.69
N THR A 8 12.15 -35.37 -26.38
CA THR A 8 12.51 -36.80 -26.43
C THR A 8 13.75 -37.01 -25.57
N ASP A 9 13.62 -37.82 -24.53
CA ASP A 9 14.71 -38.22 -23.62
C ASP A 9 15.83 -39.02 -24.33
N PRO A 10 17.09 -38.94 -23.83
CA PRO A 10 18.24 -39.65 -24.38
C PRO A 10 18.51 -40.98 -23.66
N SER A 11 18.44 -42.11 -24.38
CA SER A 11 19.07 -43.40 -24.04
C SER A 11 18.86 -44.34 -25.23
N SER A 12 19.81 -45.16 -25.68
CA SER A 12 21.05 -45.67 -25.13
C SER A 12 21.93 -46.04 -26.33
N SER A 13 23.19 -45.60 -26.36
CA SER A 13 24.16 -46.00 -27.37
C SER A 13 24.76 -47.36 -26.98
N ASP A 14 24.26 -48.44 -27.56
CA ASP A 14 25.00 -49.70 -27.63
C ASP A 14 25.89 -49.62 -28.87
N GLU A 15 27.20 -49.64 -28.63
CA GLU A 15 28.22 -49.77 -29.66
C GLU A 15 28.15 -51.16 -30.28
N GLU A 16 27.55 -51.27 -31.47
CA GLU A 16 27.90 -52.32 -32.41
C GLU A 16 28.71 -51.68 -33.54
N SER A 17 29.98 -52.08 -33.58
CA SER A 17 30.96 -51.73 -34.59
C SER A 17 30.56 -52.38 -35.91
N ASP A 18 29.58 -51.81 -36.58
CA ASP A 18 29.27 -52.18 -37.95
C ASP A 18 30.22 -51.38 -38.85
N GLU A 19 31.15 -52.10 -39.48
CA GLU A 19 31.90 -51.59 -40.62
C GLU A 19 30.90 -51.05 -41.63
N GLU A 20 30.77 -49.72 -41.71
CA GLU A 20 29.96 -49.04 -42.71
C GLU A 20 30.58 -49.28 -44.09
N VAL A 21 30.31 -50.45 -44.65
CA VAL A 21 30.59 -50.78 -46.04
C VAL A 21 29.59 -49.97 -46.87
N ALA A 22 30.08 -48.87 -47.45
CA ALA A 22 29.33 -48.11 -48.42
C ALA A 22 29.01 -49.01 -49.64
N ASN A 23 27.81 -49.58 -49.65
CA ASN A 23 27.26 -50.29 -50.80
C ASN A 23 26.91 -49.27 -51.88
N ILE A 24 27.91 -48.89 -52.68
CA ILE A 24 27.70 -48.12 -53.91
C ILE A 24 27.04 -49.05 -54.92
N ALA A 25 25.70 -49.02 -54.98
CA ALA A 25 24.94 -49.71 -56.01
C ALA A 25 25.10 -48.96 -57.34
N PHE A 26 25.89 -49.51 -58.26
CA PHE A 26 25.91 -49.06 -59.65
C PHE A 26 24.61 -49.53 -60.33
N MET A 27 23.66 -48.61 -60.55
CA MET A 27 22.59 -48.88 -61.51
C MET A 27 23.24 -48.99 -62.89
N ALA A 28 23.16 -50.17 -63.49
CA ALA A 28 23.53 -50.36 -64.89
C ALA A 28 22.68 -49.40 -65.72
N LEU A 29 23.32 -48.44 -66.39
CA LEU A 29 22.68 -47.64 -67.41
C LEU A 29 22.43 -48.61 -68.58
N GLU A 30 21.18 -49.02 -68.77
CA GLU A 30 20.77 -49.52 -70.08
C GLU A 30 21.05 -48.37 -71.05
N GLU A 31 21.90 -48.58 -72.06
CA GLU A 31 22.16 -47.64 -73.15
C GLU A 31 20.85 -47.47 -73.94
N GLU A 32 19.88 -46.72 -73.38
CA GLU A 32 18.96 -45.98 -74.22
C GLU A 32 19.84 -45.03 -75.03
N GLU A 33 19.74 -45.12 -76.36
CA GLU A 33 20.39 -44.18 -77.28
C GLU A 33 19.85 -42.78 -76.98
N GLU A 34 20.43 -42.13 -75.98
CA GLU A 34 20.29 -40.69 -75.77
C GLU A 34 20.87 -40.05 -77.03
N ASP A 35 20.04 -39.31 -77.77
CA ASP A 35 20.48 -38.47 -78.86
C ASP A 35 21.68 -37.63 -78.38
N GLU A 36 22.91 -38.07 -78.70
CA GLU A 36 24.15 -37.41 -78.30
C GLU A 36 24.18 -36.04 -78.99
N VAL A 37 23.65 -35.02 -78.32
CA VAL A 37 23.71 -33.63 -78.78
C VAL A 37 25.16 -33.18 -78.65
N ASN A 38 25.93 -33.43 -79.71
CA ASN A 38 27.35 -33.13 -79.78
C ASN A 38 27.54 -31.61 -79.96
N PHE A 39 27.54 -30.87 -78.85
CA PHE A 39 27.86 -29.44 -78.86
C PHE A 39 29.32 -29.25 -79.32
N PRO A 40 29.59 -28.27 -80.20
CA PRO A 40 30.96 -27.92 -80.55
C PRO A 40 31.71 -27.45 -79.28
N PHE A 41 32.91 -27.99 -79.06
CA PHE A 41 33.74 -27.75 -77.87
C PHE A 41 33.93 -26.26 -77.54
N ASP A 42 34.08 -25.42 -78.56
CA ASP A 42 34.26 -23.97 -78.40
C ASP A 42 33.05 -23.30 -77.73
N GLU A 43 31.83 -23.77 -77.99
CA GLU A 43 30.60 -23.26 -77.40
C GLU A 43 30.48 -23.67 -75.92
N LEU A 44 30.86 -24.91 -75.61
CA LEU A 44 30.92 -25.40 -74.23
C LEU A 44 31.97 -24.64 -73.41
N GLN A 45 33.15 -24.39 -73.99
CA GLN A 45 34.21 -23.64 -73.32
C GLN A 45 33.78 -22.20 -73.03
N TYR A 46 33.14 -21.54 -74.00
CA TYR A 46 32.61 -20.19 -73.83
C TYR A 46 31.54 -20.11 -72.72
N ALA A 47 30.61 -21.08 -72.70
CA ALA A 47 29.59 -21.17 -71.66
C ALA A 47 30.21 -21.37 -70.26
N TYR A 48 31.23 -22.23 -70.14
CA TYR A 48 31.94 -22.45 -68.89
C TYR A 48 32.67 -21.20 -68.39
N GLU A 49 33.40 -20.49 -69.25
CA GLU A 49 34.08 -19.25 -68.86
C GLU A 49 33.10 -18.17 -68.38
N ASN A 50 31.96 -18.02 -69.06
CA ASN A 50 30.90 -17.11 -68.63
C ASN A 50 30.36 -17.49 -67.26
N LEU A 51 30.02 -18.76 -67.05
CA LEU A 51 29.55 -19.27 -65.75
C LEU A 51 30.57 -19.03 -64.63
N PHE A 52 31.85 -19.30 -64.91
CA PHE A 52 32.94 -19.09 -63.95
C PHE A 52 33.11 -17.61 -63.57
N ASN A 53 33.01 -16.71 -64.56
CA ASN A 53 33.05 -15.27 -64.32
C ASN A 53 31.87 -14.80 -63.47
N GLU A 54 30.65 -15.28 -63.75
CA GLU A 54 29.47 -15.00 -62.94
C GLU A 54 29.62 -15.51 -61.51
N TYR A 55 30.09 -16.75 -61.33
CA TYR A 55 30.38 -17.33 -60.01
C TYR A 55 31.34 -16.45 -59.20
N LYS A 56 32.45 -16.01 -59.83
CA LYS A 56 33.43 -15.13 -59.18
C LYS A 56 32.80 -13.81 -58.76
N ASN A 57 31.96 -13.22 -59.61
CA ASN A 57 31.24 -11.98 -59.32
C ASN A 57 30.26 -12.16 -58.16
N VAL A 58 29.51 -13.26 -58.12
CA VAL A 58 28.61 -13.60 -57.00
C VAL A 58 29.40 -13.80 -55.70
N GLY A 59 30.55 -14.45 -55.75
CA GLY A 59 31.44 -14.63 -54.60
C GLY A 59 31.90 -13.30 -53.99
N LEU A 60 32.25 -12.32 -54.83
CA LEU A 60 32.60 -10.96 -54.39
C LEU A 60 31.41 -10.25 -53.74
N LYS A 61 30.22 -10.33 -54.35
CA LYS A 61 28.98 -9.76 -53.79
C LYS A 61 28.66 -10.37 -52.42
N ASN A 62 28.76 -11.69 -52.29
CA ASN A 62 28.52 -12.38 -51.02
C ASN A 62 29.51 -11.94 -49.93
N LYS A 63 30.78 -11.72 -50.29
CA LYS A 63 31.79 -11.17 -49.35
C LYS A 63 31.42 -9.75 -48.88
N SER A 64 30.85 -8.91 -49.75
CA SER A 64 30.34 -7.59 -49.35
C SER A 64 29.16 -7.72 -48.40
N LEU A 65 28.14 -8.49 -48.78
CA LEU A 65 26.93 -8.69 -47.97
C LEU A 65 27.25 -9.25 -46.57
N LYS A 66 28.24 -10.14 -46.45
CA LYS A 66 28.71 -10.62 -45.14
C LYS A 66 29.25 -9.50 -44.26
N LYS A 67 29.99 -8.54 -44.83
CA LYS A 67 30.48 -7.38 -44.07
C LYS A 67 29.33 -6.49 -43.62
N ASP A 68 28.39 -6.25 -44.53
CA ASP A 68 27.21 -5.42 -44.24
C ASP A 68 26.34 -6.07 -43.15
N ALA A 69 26.13 -7.39 -43.21
CA ALA A 69 25.42 -8.15 -42.18
C ALA A 69 26.09 -8.06 -40.80
N ILE A 70 27.42 -8.14 -40.74
CA ILE A 70 28.18 -7.97 -39.49
C ILE A 70 28.04 -6.53 -38.96
N SER A 71 28.05 -5.53 -39.84
CA SER A 71 27.85 -4.13 -39.46
C SER A 71 26.46 -3.92 -38.86
N ILE A 72 25.41 -4.35 -39.58
CA ILE A 72 24.02 -4.23 -39.13
C ILE A 72 23.81 -4.97 -37.80
N SER A 73 24.42 -6.13 -37.62
CA SER A 73 24.33 -6.88 -36.36
C SER A 73 24.90 -6.09 -35.17
N LYS A 74 25.98 -5.34 -35.36
CA LYS A 74 26.55 -4.47 -34.31
C LYS A 74 25.62 -3.30 -33.99
N ASP A 75 25.05 -2.67 -35.03
CA ASP A 75 24.13 -1.54 -34.86
C ASP A 75 22.84 -1.98 -34.13
N ILE A 76 22.35 -3.20 -34.39
CA ILE A 76 21.22 -3.78 -33.65
C ILE A 76 21.57 -3.98 -32.17
N GLU A 77 22.78 -4.44 -31.87
CA GLU A 77 23.22 -4.65 -30.49
C GLU A 77 23.35 -3.31 -29.72
N THR A 78 23.89 -2.27 -30.36
CA THR A 78 23.96 -0.93 -29.75
C THR A 78 22.57 -0.35 -29.50
N LEU A 79 21.67 -0.42 -30.49
CA LEU A 79 20.29 0.08 -30.35
C LEU A 79 19.51 -0.70 -29.29
N LYS A 80 19.76 -2.01 -29.14
CA LYS A 80 19.14 -2.82 -28.08
C LYS A 80 19.58 -2.35 -26.69
N ASN A 81 20.86 -2.04 -26.52
CA ASN A 81 21.38 -1.50 -25.26
C ASN A 81 20.80 -0.11 -24.96
N GLU A 82 20.73 0.77 -25.97
CA GLU A 82 20.10 2.08 -25.83
C GLU A 82 18.61 1.98 -25.44
N ASN A 83 17.85 1.10 -26.11
CA ASN A 83 16.46 0.84 -25.74
C ASN A 83 16.30 0.32 -24.31
N SER A 84 17.21 -0.53 -23.84
CA SER A 84 17.19 -0.99 -22.45
C SER A 84 17.42 0.15 -21.45
N ASN A 85 18.30 1.10 -21.78
CA ASN A 85 18.53 2.29 -20.97
C ASN A 85 17.28 3.19 -20.93
N TYR A 86 16.65 3.44 -22.07
CA TYR A 86 15.42 4.23 -22.12
C TYR A 86 14.27 3.61 -21.34
N ILE A 87 14.14 2.28 -21.35
CA ILE A 87 13.14 1.58 -20.52
C ILE A 87 13.39 1.84 -19.03
N ASN A 88 14.65 1.75 -18.58
CA ASN A 88 15.01 2.03 -17.18
C ASN A 88 14.74 3.49 -16.81
N GLU A 89 15.05 4.45 -17.68
CA GLU A 89 14.75 5.87 -17.45
C GLU A 89 13.24 6.12 -17.32
N ILE A 90 12.43 5.49 -18.17
CA ILE A 90 10.97 5.58 -18.10
C ILE A 90 10.44 5.02 -16.78
N GLU A 91 10.98 3.90 -16.29
CA GLU A 91 10.60 3.35 -14.98
C GLU A 91 10.93 4.32 -13.83
N ILE A 92 12.12 4.92 -13.83
CA ILE A 92 12.52 5.91 -12.82
C ILE A 92 11.59 7.14 -12.85
N LEU A 93 11.26 7.63 -14.05
CA LEU A 93 10.34 8.76 -14.22
C LEU A 93 8.93 8.41 -13.73
N ASN A 94 8.45 7.20 -14.00
CA ASN A 94 7.13 6.74 -13.53
C ASN A 94 7.07 6.67 -12.00
N VAL A 95 8.11 6.15 -11.34
CA VAL A 95 8.22 6.15 -9.87
C VAL A 95 8.21 7.58 -9.33
N SER A 96 8.97 8.48 -9.96
CA SER A 96 9.04 9.90 -9.57
C SER A 96 7.70 10.62 -9.73
N LEU A 97 6.98 10.37 -10.82
CA LEU A 97 5.65 10.92 -11.07
C LEU A 97 4.63 10.41 -10.04
N LYS A 98 4.67 9.12 -9.70
CA LYS A 98 3.81 8.55 -8.67
C LYS A 98 4.03 9.25 -7.32
N LEU A 99 5.28 9.37 -6.91
CA LEU A 99 5.64 10.05 -5.67
C LEU A 99 5.19 11.53 -5.67
N SER A 100 5.34 12.22 -6.80
CA SER A 100 4.86 13.61 -6.94
C SER A 100 3.35 13.73 -6.82
N ASN A 101 2.59 12.76 -7.30
CA ASN A 101 1.13 12.75 -7.17
C ASN A 101 0.71 12.51 -5.72
N ASP A 102 1.35 11.56 -5.04
CA ASP A 102 1.10 11.27 -3.62
C ASP A 102 1.33 12.53 -2.76
N PHE A 103 2.45 13.24 -2.99
CA PHE A 103 2.72 14.51 -2.29
C PHE A 103 1.70 15.61 -2.61
N LYS A 104 1.15 15.65 -3.82
CA LYS A 104 0.15 16.64 -4.20
C LYS A 104 -1.17 16.40 -3.47
N GLU A 105 -1.61 15.15 -3.39
CA GLU A 105 -2.80 14.74 -2.65
C GLU A 105 -2.66 15.04 -1.15
N GLU A 106 -1.52 14.70 -0.55
CA GLU A 106 -1.25 15.02 0.86
C GLU A 106 -1.31 16.54 1.12
N ASN A 107 -0.73 17.36 0.25
CA ASN A 107 -0.77 18.81 0.37
C ASN A 107 -2.19 19.39 0.23
N GLU A 108 -3.03 18.81 -0.62
CA GLU A 108 -4.44 19.20 -0.73
C GLU A 108 -5.21 18.87 0.57
N ASN A 109 -4.99 17.69 1.14
CA ASN A 109 -5.57 17.28 2.42
C ASN A 109 -5.13 18.20 3.57
N LEU A 110 -3.84 18.51 3.66
CA LEU A 110 -3.29 19.42 4.67
C LEU A 110 -3.88 20.84 4.57
N LYS A 111 -4.15 21.33 3.35
CA LYS A 111 -4.84 22.64 3.17
C LYS A 111 -6.26 22.62 3.74
N ILE A 112 -7.01 21.54 3.48
CA ILE A 112 -8.37 21.38 4.01
C ILE A 112 -8.34 21.35 5.55
N GLU A 113 -7.39 20.60 6.14
CA GLU A 113 -7.23 20.53 7.60
C GLU A 113 -6.84 21.89 8.19
N ILE A 114 -5.91 22.61 7.58
CA ILE A 114 -5.52 23.96 8.01
C ILE A 114 -6.72 24.91 8.01
N ASP A 115 -7.57 24.87 6.99
CA ASP A 115 -8.74 25.74 6.91
C ASP A 115 -9.81 25.37 7.95
N ALA A 116 -9.99 24.07 8.22
CA ALA A 116 -10.83 23.60 9.32
C ALA A 116 -10.29 24.08 10.68
N LEU A 117 -8.99 23.92 10.92
CA LEU A 117 -8.32 24.36 12.15
C LEU A 117 -8.42 25.86 12.34
N LYS A 118 -8.14 26.68 11.30
CA LYS A 118 -8.33 28.14 11.33
C LYS A 118 -9.75 28.53 11.73
N LYS A 119 -10.77 27.82 11.22
CA LYS A 119 -12.17 28.06 11.58
C LYS A 119 -12.47 27.70 13.04
N THR A 120 -11.86 26.66 13.57
CA THR A 120 -11.99 26.32 15.01
C THR A 120 -11.26 27.32 15.90
N LEU A 121 -10.06 27.77 15.49
CA LEU A 121 -9.25 28.75 16.22
C LEU A 121 -9.96 30.10 16.31
N SER A 122 -10.58 30.58 15.22
CA SER A 122 -11.33 31.84 15.24
C SER A 122 -12.54 31.79 16.18
N LYS A 123 -13.27 30.66 16.21
CA LYS A 123 -14.35 30.43 17.18
C LYS A 123 -13.82 30.42 18.62
N PHE A 124 -12.69 29.73 18.86
CA PHE A 124 -12.05 29.67 20.17
C PHE A 124 -11.60 31.07 20.64
N SER A 125 -10.92 31.84 19.78
CA SER A 125 -10.52 33.23 20.06
C SER A 125 -11.72 34.09 20.43
N ASN A 126 -12.79 34.05 19.64
CA ASN A 126 -14.02 34.81 19.92
C ASN A 126 -14.65 34.43 21.27
N SER A 127 -14.56 33.15 21.67
CA SER A 127 -15.05 32.72 22.98
C SER A 127 -14.11 33.11 24.13
N SER A 128 -12.80 33.11 23.88
CA SER A 128 -11.78 33.57 24.83
C SER A 128 -11.95 35.05 25.13
N ASP A 129 -12.13 35.89 24.10
CA ASP A 129 -12.35 37.33 24.27
C ASP A 129 -13.60 37.62 25.10
N LYS A 130 -14.68 36.86 24.88
CA LYS A 130 -15.90 36.94 25.69
C LYS A 130 -15.64 36.55 27.14
N LEU A 131 -14.90 35.47 27.38
CA LEU A 131 -14.53 35.03 28.73
C LEU A 131 -13.65 36.06 29.43
N ASP A 132 -12.65 36.61 28.75
CA ASP A 132 -11.78 37.66 29.30
C ASP A 132 -12.56 38.91 29.65
N ASN A 133 -13.52 39.32 28.81
CA ASN A 133 -14.43 40.42 29.11
C ASN A 133 -15.27 40.13 30.37
N LEU A 134 -15.82 38.91 30.53
CA LEU A 134 -16.55 38.51 31.74
C LEU A 134 -15.66 38.51 32.98
N LEU A 135 -14.44 37.96 32.90
CA LEU A 135 -13.50 37.91 34.02
C LEU A 135 -13.00 39.31 34.41
N ARG A 136 -12.77 40.19 33.43
CA ARG A 136 -12.47 41.61 33.67
C ARG A 136 -13.59 42.30 34.45
N LEU A 137 -14.86 42.01 34.13
CA LEU A 137 -16.01 42.50 34.89
C LEU A 137 -16.09 41.87 36.29
N GLN A 138 -15.74 40.58 36.44
CA GLN A 138 -15.74 39.88 37.73
C GLN A 138 -14.65 40.38 38.70
N ARG A 139 -13.54 40.93 38.19
CA ARG A 139 -12.52 41.59 39.03
C ARG A 139 -13.03 42.87 39.72
N CYS A 140 -14.27 43.32 39.46
CA CYS A 140 -14.95 44.23 40.38
C CYS A 140 -15.39 43.51 41.67
N VAL A 141 -14.51 43.58 42.67
CA VAL A 141 -14.83 43.90 44.07
C VAL A 141 -15.94 43.04 44.71
N PHE A 142 -15.67 41.78 45.02
CA PHE A 142 -16.48 41.07 46.02
C PHE A 142 -15.69 40.48 47.18
N ASP A 143 -14.37 40.41 47.12
CA ASP A 143 -13.52 40.14 48.29
C ASP A 143 -12.47 41.23 48.44
N LYS A 144 -12.88 42.39 48.97
CA LYS A 144 -12.00 43.35 49.61
C LYS A 144 -12.25 43.28 51.10
N ALA A 145 -11.79 42.19 51.71
CA ALA A 145 -11.70 42.02 53.15
C ALA A 145 -10.22 41.73 53.49
N GLY A 146 -9.55 42.73 54.05
CA GLY A 146 -8.17 42.68 54.51
C GLY A 146 -7.82 43.97 55.24
N LEU A 147 -6.98 43.88 56.28
CA LEU A 147 -6.50 45.04 57.04
C LEU A 147 -5.85 46.06 56.09
N GLY A 148 -6.41 47.27 56.03
CA GLY A 148 -5.92 48.37 55.18
C GLY A 148 -6.80 48.71 53.96
N TYR A 149 -8.00 48.14 53.82
CA TYR A 149 -8.90 48.49 52.72
C TYR A 149 -9.74 49.75 53.02
N GLU A 150 -9.60 50.80 52.20
CA GLU A 150 -10.48 51.98 52.20
C GLU A 150 -11.61 51.84 51.16
N GLU A 151 -12.85 52.01 51.61
CA GLU A 151 -14.04 51.87 50.80
C GLU A 151 -14.19 53.02 49.80
N MET A 152 -14.07 52.71 48.51
CA MET A 152 -14.31 53.69 47.44
C MET A 152 -15.82 53.84 47.18
N ASN A 153 -16.45 54.83 47.82
CA ASN A 153 -17.89 55.12 47.82
C ASN A 153 -18.56 55.42 46.45
N LYS A 154 -17.88 55.23 45.31
CA LYS A 154 -18.40 55.60 43.97
C LYS A 154 -18.22 54.53 42.89
N VAL A 155 -18.04 53.27 43.26
CA VAL A 155 -18.02 52.19 42.25
C VAL A 155 -19.46 51.79 41.94
N LYS A 156 -19.89 52.00 40.69
CA LYS A 156 -21.19 51.50 40.20
C LYS A 156 -21.15 49.97 40.24
N HIS A 157 -21.82 49.38 41.23
CA HIS A 157 -22.06 47.95 41.28
C HIS A 157 -22.94 47.55 40.10
N PHE A 158 -22.35 46.97 39.07
CA PHE A 158 -23.12 46.29 38.03
C PHE A 158 -23.68 45.01 38.64
N LYS A 159 -25.00 44.88 38.63
CA LYS A 159 -25.71 43.68 39.08
C LYS A 159 -25.42 42.57 38.08
N ILE A 160 -24.43 41.73 38.36
CA ILE A 160 -24.14 40.56 37.54
C ILE A 160 -25.32 39.60 37.70
N PHE A 161 -26.12 39.47 36.63
CA PHE A 161 -27.20 38.49 36.51
C PHE A 161 -26.59 37.08 36.40
N PHE A 162 -26.14 36.51 37.51
CA PHE A 162 -26.14 35.06 37.62
C PHE A 162 -27.52 34.68 38.18
N ASP A 163 -28.30 33.95 37.40
CA ASP A 163 -29.61 33.45 37.79
C ASP A 163 -29.55 32.86 39.20
N LYS A 164 -30.48 33.29 40.05
CA LYS A 164 -30.64 32.78 41.42
C LYS A 164 -30.65 31.25 41.37
N LYS A 165 -29.83 30.62 42.22
CA LYS A 165 -29.80 29.16 42.45
C LYS A 165 -31.20 28.58 42.33
N ILE A 166 -31.42 27.71 41.34
CA ILE A 166 -32.58 26.84 41.28
C ILE A 166 -32.59 26.08 42.61
N GLU A 167 -33.54 26.38 43.50
CA GLU A 167 -33.73 25.63 44.74
C GLU A 167 -33.86 24.16 44.35
N SER A 168 -32.90 23.34 44.76
CA SER A 168 -32.83 21.95 44.37
C SER A 168 -34.07 21.23 44.88
N LYS A 169 -35.02 20.92 43.99
CA LYS A 169 -36.23 20.11 44.26
C LYS A 169 -35.85 18.64 44.47
N ILE A 170 -34.88 18.35 45.32
CA ILE A 170 -34.45 16.99 45.62
C ILE A 170 -35.55 16.34 46.46
N THR A 171 -36.30 15.43 45.87
CA THR A 171 -37.27 14.55 46.55
C THR A 171 -36.65 13.19 46.81
N CYS A 172 -36.94 12.62 47.98
CA CYS A 172 -36.49 11.28 48.33
C CYS A 172 -37.33 10.21 47.60
N ASN A 173 -36.71 9.32 46.83
CA ASN A 173 -37.42 8.26 46.12
C ASN A 173 -37.98 7.16 47.05
N TYR A 174 -37.61 7.16 48.34
CA TYR A 174 -38.10 6.19 49.32
C TYR A 174 -39.33 6.68 50.10
N CYS A 175 -39.32 7.93 50.59
CA CYS A 175 -40.42 8.47 51.41
C CYS A 175 -41.18 9.64 50.76
N GLY A 176 -40.79 10.07 49.55
CA GLY A 176 -41.45 11.15 48.80
C GLY A 176 -41.22 12.57 49.35
N LYS A 177 -40.55 12.75 50.50
CA LYS A 177 -40.32 14.07 51.09
C LYS A 177 -39.16 14.81 50.41
N LYS A 178 -39.29 16.14 50.30
CA LYS A 178 -38.25 17.04 49.74
C LYS A 178 -37.11 17.24 50.73
N GLY A 179 -35.92 17.59 50.23
CA GLY A 179 -34.75 18.01 50.99
C GLY A 179 -33.72 16.91 51.31
N HIS A 180 -33.93 15.66 50.88
CA HIS A 180 -32.94 14.58 51.07
C HIS A 180 -33.07 13.50 50.01
N ILE A 181 -32.04 12.65 49.88
CA ILE A 181 -31.95 11.55 48.91
C ILE A 181 -32.27 10.22 49.62
N SER A 182 -32.67 9.19 48.88
CA SER A 182 -33.08 7.88 49.45
C SER A 182 -32.06 7.23 50.38
N ASN A 183 -30.77 7.52 50.21
CA ASN A 183 -29.70 6.97 51.04
C ASN A 183 -29.60 7.63 52.42
N SER A 184 -30.03 8.90 52.55
CA SER A 184 -30.08 9.62 53.82
C SER A 184 -31.48 9.59 54.46
N CYS A 185 -32.42 8.83 53.89
CA CYS A 185 -33.78 8.74 54.38
C CYS A 185 -33.84 8.05 55.75
N PHE A 186 -34.45 8.74 56.73
CA PHE A 186 -34.62 8.23 58.09
C PHE A 186 -35.45 6.93 58.13
N HIS A 187 -36.50 6.83 57.31
CA HIS A 187 -37.32 5.62 57.22
C HIS A 187 -36.53 4.40 56.71
N LYS A 188 -35.53 4.62 55.85
CA LYS A 188 -34.63 3.56 55.37
C LYS A 188 -33.60 3.13 56.43
N LYS A 189 -33.20 4.05 57.32
CA LYS A 189 -32.28 3.74 58.43
C LYS A 189 -32.92 2.91 59.55
N ASN A 190 -34.22 3.07 59.80
CA ASN A 190 -34.91 2.41 60.91
C ASN A 190 -35.40 0.98 60.62
N LEU A 191 -35.41 0.55 59.35
CA LEU A 191 -35.92 -0.77 58.95
C LEU A 191 -34.90 -1.92 59.06
N GLY A 192 -33.76 -1.72 59.72
CA GLY A 192 -32.85 -2.82 60.08
C GLY A 192 -32.25 -3.64 58.92
N LEU A 193 -32.44 -3.21 57.66
CA LEU A 193 -31.92 -3.90 56.49
C LEU A 193 -30.45 -3.53 56.28
N VAL A 194 -29.59 -4.32 56.92
CA VAL A 194 -28.22 -4.70 56.55
C VAL A 194 -27.32 -3.52 56.14
N LYS A 195 -26.41 -3.14 57.04
CA LYS A 195 -25.16 -2.45 56.67
C LYS A 195 -24.43 -3.34 55.65
N THR A 196 -24.68 -3.12 54.35
CA THR A 196 -23.91 -3.74 53.28
C THR A 196 -22.49 -3.21 53.39
N ARG A 197 -21.55 -4.04 53.88
CA ARG A 197 -20.11 -3.74 53.78
C ARG A 197 -19.79 -3.61 52.30
N ARG A 198 -19.46 -2.41 51.86
CA ARG A 198 -18.93 -2.17 50.51
C ARG A 198 -17.43 -2.25 50.59
N ILE A 199 -16.86 -3.23 49.91
CA ILE A 199 -15.41 -3.34 49.68
C ILE A 199 -15.14 -2.64 48.35
N TRP A 200 -14.08 -1.83 48.30
CA TRP A 200 -13.69 -1.15 47.07
C TRP A 200 -13.01 -2.17 46.15
N VAL A 201 -13.49 -2.29 44.91
CA VAL A 201 -12.94 -3.22 43.92
C VAL A 201 -12.68 -2.46 42.62
N PRO A 202 -11.52 -2.65 41.95
CA PRO A 202 -11.23 -2.04 40.66
C PRO A 202 -12.30 -2.38 39.60
N LYS A 203 -12.64 -1.40 38.76
CA LYS A 203 -13.61 -1.56 37.67
C LYS A 203 -13.12 -2.65 36.70
N GLY A 204 -13.95 -3.67 36.47
CA GLY A 204 -13.64 -4.82 35.60
C GLY A 204 -13.70 -6.18 36.32
N THR A 205 -13.80 -6.20 37.65
CA THR A 205 -13.84 -7.44 38.42
C THR A 205 -15.28 -7.92 38.60
N PHE A 206 -15.72 -8.89 37.80
CA PHE A 206 -16.96 -9.62 38.05
C PHE A 206 -16.68 -10.71 39.08
N VAL A 207 -17.16 -10.56 40.31
CA VAL A 207 -17.05 -11.61 41.33
C VAL A 207 -18.12 -12.67 41.04
N THR A 208 -17.87 -13.49 40.04
CA THR A 208 -18.67 -14.69 39.74
C THR A 208 -17.80 -15.92 39.99
N ASN A 209 -17.70 -16.36 41.24
CA ASN A 209 -17.76 -17.79 41.56
C ASN A 209 -17.81 -18.03 43.08
N LEU A 210 -18.97 -18.39 43.58
CA LEU A 210 -19.06 -19.31 44.71
C LEU A 210 -19.64 -20.60 44.13
N GLN A 211 -18.75 -21.51 43.73
CA GLN A 211 -19.17 -22.84 43.33
C GLN A 211 -18.58 -23.86 44.29
N GLY A 212 -19.49 -24.55 44.97
CA GLY A 212 -19.31 -25.85 45.61
C GLY A 212 -20.70 -26.36 46.04
N PRO A 213 -20.96 -27.69 46.10
CA PRO A 213 -20.00 -28.80 46.07
C PRO A 213 -20.32 -29.91 45.04
N LYS A 214 -19.32 -30.78 44.83
CA LYS A 214 -19.27 -32.06 44.07
C LYS A 214 -18.82 -31.94 42.61
N PHE A 215 -17.54 -32.18 42.36
CA PHE A 215 -17.06 -33.27 41.52
C PHE A 215 -15.57 -33.51 41.85
N THR A 216 -15.27 -34.70 42.36
CA THR A 216 -13.91 -35.23 42.57
C THR A 216 -13.21 -35.39 41.24
N TRP A 217 -12.05 -34.75 41.06
CA TRP A 217 -11.13 -35.02 39.96
C TRP A 217 -10.11 -36.05 40.43
N VAL A 218 -9.99 -37.19 39.73
CA VAL A 218 -8.93 -38.19 39.91
C VAL A 218 -7.89 -37.98 38.81
N PRO A 219 -6.57 -37.93 39.09
CA PRO A 219 -5.56 -37.80 38.04
C PRO A 219 -5.38 -39.12 37.29
N LYS A 220 -5.31 -39.07 35.95
CA LYS A 220 -4.87 -40.19 35.12
C LYS A 220 -3.36 -40.35 35.18
N ALA A 221 -2.90 -41.59 35.34
CA ALA A 221 -1.64 -42.09 34.81
C ALA A 221 -1.90 -42.75 33.45
#